data_AF-Q195J3-F1
#
_entry.id   AF-Q195J3-F1
#
_cell.length_a   1.000
_cell.length_b   1.000
_cell.length_c   1.000
_cell.angle_alpha   90.00
_cell.angle_beta   90.00
_cell.angle_gamma   90.00
#
_symmetry.space_group_name_H-M   'P 1'
#
loop_
_entity.id
_entity.type
_entity.pdbx_description
1 polymer ?
#
loop_
_entity_poly.entity_id
_entity_poly.type
_entity_poly.pdbx_seq_one_letter_code
_entity_poly.pdbx_strand_id
1 'polypeptide(L)' 'SGVGFATRKMAGVAKPNVTISINGDVITIKSESTFKNTEISFKLGEEFDETTADDRKTKNVITLENGSLKQVQKWECKE' A
#
# COMPACT_ATOMS: atom_id res chain seq x y z
N SER A 1 -9.64 11.80 -12.02
CA SER A 1 -10.97 11.40 -12.51
C SER A 1 -11.68 10.60 -11.43
N GLY A 2 -12.96 10.88 -11.23
CA GLY A 2 -13.67 10.77 -9.95
C GLY A 2 -13.76 9.38 -9.31
N VAL A 3 -13.51 9.34 -8.00
CA VAL A 3 -14.00 8.25 -7.15
C VAL A 3 -15.51 8.42 -7.03
N GLY A 4 -16.27 7.46 -7.57
CA GLY A 4 -17.73 7.47 -7.59
C GLY A 4 -18.35 7.60 -6.20
N PHE A 5 -19.49 8.29 -6.12
CA PHE A 5 -20.19 8.65 -4.87
C PHE A 5 -20.55 7.42 -4.00
N ALA A 6 -20.74 6.24 -4.62
CA ALA A 6 -21.00 4.99 -3.92
C ALA A 6 -19.79 4.48 -3.10
N THR A 7 -18.56 4.74 -3.57
CA THR A 7 -17.32 4.32 -2.90
C THR A 7 -17.04 5.14 -1.64
N ARG A 8 -17.51 6.40 -1.56
CA ARG A 8 -17.38 7.25 -0.36
C ARG A 8 -18.22 6.78 0.83
N LYS A 9 -19.40 6.18 0.59
CA LYS A 9 -20.25 5.72 1.69
C LYS A 9 -19.75 4.43 2.35
N MET A 10 -19.08 3.55 1.61
CA MET A 10 -18.52 2.31 2.18
C MET A 10 -17.12 2.50 2.80
N ALA A 11 -16.37 3.52 2.36
CA ALA A 11 -15.08 3.87 2.93
C ALA A 11 -15.14 4.31 4.41
N GLY A 12 -16.31 4.71 4.92
CA GLY A 12 -16.49 5.13 6.31
C GLY A 12 -16.79 4.00 7.31
N VAL A 13 -17.04 2.77 6.84
CA VAL A 13 -17.51 1.65 7.71
C VAL A 13 -16.45 0.56 7.87
N ALA A 14 -15.48 0.49 6.97
CA ALA A 14 -14.33 -0.39 7.14
C ALA A 14 -13.41 0.23 8.22
N LYS A 15 -13.29 -0.43 9.38
CA LYS A 15 -12.15 -0.24 10.28
C LYS A 15 -11.07 -1.22 9.82
N PRO A 16 -10.14 -0.82 8.93
CA PRO A 16 -9.05 -1.72 8.55
C PRO A 16 -8.17 -1.95 9.79
N ASN A 17 -7.93 -3.20 10.12
CA ASN A 17 -6.87 -3.58 11.05
C ASN A 17 -5.57 -3.58 10.27
N VAL A 18 -4.66 -2.67 10.63
CA VAL A 18 -3.33 -2.61 10.04
C VAL A 18 -2.35 -3.24 11.02
N THR A 19 -1.76 -4.37 10.63
CA THR A 19 -0.70 -5.04 11.36
C THR A 19 0.62 -4.77 10.65
N ILE A 20 1.57 -4.19 11.37
CA ILE A 20 2.93 -3.94 10.88
C ILE A 20 3.86 -4.87 11.65
N SER A 21 4.58 -5.74 10.95
CA SER A 21 5.59 -6.62 11.53
C SER A 21 6.94 -6.38 10.86
N ILE A 22 8.01 -6.61 11.63
CA ILE A 22 9.39 -6.45 11.17
C ILE A 22 10.11 -7.76 11.46
N ASN A 23 10.61 -8.39 10.40
CA ASN A 23 11.39 -9.63 10.45
C ASN A 23 12.79 -9.34 9.90
N GLY A 24 13.71 -8.95 10.79
CA GLY A 24 15.04 -8.48 10.39
C GLY A 24 14.93 -7.22 9.54
N ASP A 25 15.34 -7.30 8.28
CA ASP A 25 15.32 -6.17 7.33
C ASP A 25 14.01 -6.07 6.53
N VAL A 26 13.12 -7.07 6.65
CA VAL A 26 11.85 -7.11 5.91
C VAL A 26 10.72 -6.58 6.79
N ILE A 27 10.02 -5.56 6.29
CA ILE A 27 8.82 -5.00 6.90
C ILE A 27 7.61 -5.54 6.16
N THR A 28 6.66 -6.09 6.89
CA THR A 28 5.39 -6.56 6.36
C THR A 28 4.26 -5.68 6.90
N ILE A 29 3.50 -5.08 5.99
CA ILE A 29 2.28 -4.32 6.32
C ILE A 29 1.10 -5.12 5.80
N LYS A 30 0.29 -5.61 6.73
CA LYS A 30 -0.95 -6.32 6.46
C LYS A 30 -2.13 -5.43 6.82
N SER A 31 -2.94 -5.07 5.84
CA SER A 31 -4.18 -4.32 6.04
C SER A 31 -5.36 -5.25 5.81
N GLU A 32 -6.04 -5.63 6.89
CA GLU A 32 -7.20 -6.52 6.87
C GLU A 32 -8.47 -5.71 7.12
N SER A 33 -9.41 -5.77 6.18
CA SER A 33 -10.70 -5.10 6.33
C SER A 33 -11.82 -6.03 5.86
N THR A 34 -13.05 -5.77 6.31
CA THR A 34 -14.24 -6.52 5.84
C THR A 34 -14.47 -6.40 4.32
N PHE A 35 -13.80 -5.48 3.64
CA PHE A 35 -13.89 -5.30 2.20
C PHE A 35 -12.73 -5.97 1.44
N LYS A 36 -11.51 -5.89 1.96
CA LYS A 36 -10.31 -6.33 1.27
C LYS A 36 -9.16 -6.53 2.24
N ASN A 37 -8.42 -7.61 2.04
CA ASN A 37 -7.17 -7.88 2.73
C ASN A 37 -6.02 -7.68 1.75
N THR A 38 -5.04 -6.86 2.13
CA THR A 38 -3.82 -6.63 1.35
C THR A 38 -2.61 -6.85 2.24
N GLU A 39 -1.59 -7.51 1.71
CA GLU A 39 -0.35 -7.76 2.42
C GLU A 39 0.81 -7.36 1.52
N ILE A 40 1.66 -6.46 2.01
CA ILE A 40 2.88 -6.05 1.31
C ILE A 40 4.07 -6.37 2.21
N SER A 41 5.11 -6.96 1.62
CA SER A 41 6.39 -7.20 2.29
C SER A 41 7.48 -6.51 1.49
N PHE A 42 8.23 -5.64 2.13
CA PHE A 42 9.25 -4.82 1.48
C PHE A 42 10.43 -4.58 2.42
N LYS A 43 11.55 -4.17 1.84
CA LYS A 43 12.71 -3.67 2.59
C LYS A 43 12.82 -2.17 2.40
N LEU A 44 13.28 -1.47 3.43
CA LEU A 44 13.46 -0.02 3.35
C LEU A 44 14.53 0.32 2.30
N GLY A 45 14.18 1.20 1.37
CA GLY A 45 15.07 1.67 0.30
C GLY A 45 15.22 0.72 -0.89
N GLU A 46 14.60 -0.46 -0.87
CA GLU A 46 14.59 -1.37 -2.02
C GLU A 46 13.30 -1.22 -2.84
N GLU A 47 13.46 -1.15 -4.18
CA GLU A 47 12.30 -1.14 -5.08
C GLU A 47 11.70 -2.55 -5.17
N PHE A 48 10.38 -2.65 -5.03
CA PHE A 48 9.63 -3.89 -5.21
C PHE A 48 8.51 -3.70 -6.22
N ASP A 49 8.26 -4.74 -7.00
CA ASP A 49 7.14 -4.77 -7.94
C ASP A 49 5.87 -5.19 -7.19
N GLU A 50 4.90 -4.28 -7.10
CA GLU A 50 3.57 -4.56 -6.57
C GLU A 50 2.59 -4.74 -7.73
N THR A 51 1.90 -5.87 -7.75
CA THR A 51 0.73 -6.04 -8.60
C THR A 51 -0.47 -5.52 -7.83
N THR A 52 -0.86 -4.29 -8.15
CA THR A 52 -2.05 -3.68 -7.56
C THR A 52 -3.29 -4.46 -7.98
N ALA A 53 -4.38 -4.31 -7.22
CA ALA A 53 -5.54 -5.16 -7.38
C ALA A 53 -6.40 -4.92 -8.64
N ASP A 54 -5.93 -4.05 -9.54
CA ASP A 54 -6.45 -3.85 -10.88
C ASP A 54 -5.46 -4.36 -11.96
N ASP A 55 -4.60 -5.32 -11.59
CA ASP A 55 -3.57 -5.99 -12.41
C ASP A 55 -2.46 -5.07 -12.96
N ARG A 56 -2.33 -3.85 -12.43
CA ARG A 56 -1.20 -3.00 -12.80
C ARG A 56 0.04 -3.38 -12.01
N LYS A 57 1.14 -3.61 -12.74
CA LYS A 57 2.49 -3.69 -12.19
C LYS A 57 2.98 -2.28 -11.89
N THR A 58 3.28 -2.03 -10.63
CA THR A 58 3.81 -0.75 -10.18
C THR A 58 5.11 -0.98 -9.43
N LYS A 59 6.07 -0.09 -9.61
CA LYS A 59 7.31 -0.10 -8.83
C LYS A 59 7.12 0.77 -7.61
N ASN A 60 7.25 0.18 -6.43
CA ASN A 60 7.17 0.90 -5.18
C ASN A 60 8.54 0.93 -4.51
N VAL A 61 8.91 2.07 -3.94
CA VAL A 61 10.00 2.18 -2.99
C VAL A 61 9.45 2.77 -1.70
N ILE A 62 9.84 2.20 -0.57
CA ILE A 62 9.46 2.74 0.75
C ILE A 62 10.73 3.12 1.49
N THR A 63 10.84 4.40 1.84
CA THR A 63 11.97 4.94 2.60
C THR A 63 11.51 5.47 3.95
N LEU A 64 12.38 5.40 4.95
CA LEU A 64 12.15 5.99 6.27
C LEU A 64 12.98 7.27 6.38
N GLU A 65 12.33 8.43 6.30
CA GLU A 65 12.98 9.74 6.43
C GLU A 65 12.47 10.45 7.68
N ASN A 66 13.37 10.84 8.59
CA ASN A 66 13.03 11.57 9.82
C ASN A 66 11.90 10.92 10.66
N GLY A 67 11.87 9.59 10.74
CA GLY A 67 10.83 8.84 11.45
C GLY A 67 9.49 8.75 10.71
N SER A 68 9.40 9.25 9.47
CA SER A 68 8.23 9.14 8.62
C SER A 68 8.48 8.14 7.49
N LEU A 69 7.55 7.20 7.31
CA LEU A 69 7.57 6.28 6.17
C LEU A 69 7.02 7.00 4.93
N LYS A 70 7.84 7.10 3.89
CA LYS A 70 7.46 7.62 2.57
C LYS A 70 7.38 6.47 1.59
N GLN A 71 6.19 6.24 1.05
CA GLN A 71 5.99 5.34 -0.09
C GLN A 71 5.94 6.16 -1.37
N VAL A 72 6.80 5.83 -2.34
CA VAL A 72 6.77 6.39 -3.69
C VAL A 72 6.36 5.27 -4.64
N GLN A 73 5.17 5.40 -5.21
CA GLN A 73 4.66 4.50 -6.24
C GLN A 73 4.89 5.13 -7.60
N LYS A 74 5.67 4.45 -8.45
CA LYS A 74 5.83 4.80 -9.87
C LYS A 74 4.99 3.82 -10.68
N TRP A 75 4.03 4.34 -11.43
CA TRP A 75 3.28 3.60 -12.45
C TRP A 75 3.59 4.18 -13.83
N GLU A 76 3.81 3.33 -14.84
CA GLU A 76 3.94 3.76 -16.23
C GLU A 76 2.57 4.18 -16.77
N CYS A 77 2.12 5.38 -16.40
CA CYS A 77 1.08 6.18 -17.08
C CYS A 77 0.91 7.52 -16.35
N LYS A 78 1.95 8.37 -16.38
CA LYS A 78 1.89 9.83 -16.62
C LYS A 78 3.11 10.54 -16.03
N GLU A 79 3.80 11.26 -16.92
CA GLU A 79 4.51 12.52 -16.65
C GLU A 79 3.58 13.56 -15.99
#